data_AF-A0A7W8CXX5-F1
#
_entry.id   AF-A0A7W8CXX5-F1
#
_cell.length_a   1.000
_cell.length_b   1.000
_cell.length_c   1.000
_cell.angle_alpha   90.00
_cell.angle_beta   90.00
_cell.angle_gamma   90.00
#
_symmetry.space_group_name_H-M   'P 1'
#
loop_
_entity.id
_entity.type
_entity.pdbx_description
1 polymer ?
#
loop_
_entity_poly.entity_id
_entity_poly.type
_entity_poly.pdbx_seq_one_letter_code
_entity_poly.pdbx_strand_id
1 'polypeptide(L)'
;MSIFGGMNNQAIFLLVAIICIGFTGYTFVKSIQTFRRFLTQSKELQSKEYTVVNNSTASVLISIAAAVVCVVLGYMTYAGQMPVAADQLPYYLLAYLVLAIVFFGQSFEIYAHRNILFANDRFWYNEKFYRYRMISGYEVKRNPTRAVKVKFANNEEITLSRKMALEVEHREQAWKAAKKARKAKRK
;
A
#
# COMPACT_ATOMS: atom_id res chain seq x y z
N MET A 1 -27.94 24.95 22.61
CA MET A 1 -27.11 23.81 22.17
C MET A 1 -25.70 24.33 21.93
N SER A 2 -24.88 24.40 22.99
CA SER A 2 -23.52 24.96 22.95
C SER A 2 -22.62 24.14 23.89
N ILE A 3 -22.34 22.90 23.49
CA ILE A 3 -21.54 21.95 24.31
C ILE A 3 -20.05 22.38 24.40
N PHE A 4 -19.63 23.39 23.62
CA PHE A 4 -18.25 23.88 23.59
C PHE A 4 -18.06 25.32 24.07
N GLY A 5 -19.08 25.96 24.66
CA GLY A 5 -19.03 27.38 25.06
C GLY A 5 -18.08 27.73 26.22
N GLY A 6 -17.40 26.75 26.83
CA GLY A 6 -16.56 26.95 28.01
C GLY A 6 -15.13 26.40 27.92
N MET A 7 -14.72 25.79 26.80
CA MET A 7 -13.33 25.34 26.64
C MET A 7 -12.50 26.46 26.01
N ASN A 8 -11.44 26.89 26.72
CA ASN A 8 -10.42 27.78 26.18
C ASN A 8 -9.90 27.20 24.84
N ASN A 9 -9.66 28.05 23.83
CA ASN A 9 -9.22 27.67 22.49
C ASN A 9 -7.99 26.71 22.52
N GLN A 10 -7.12 26.90 23.51
CA GLN A 10 -5.97 26.02 23.78
C GLN A 10 -6.35 24.60 24.22
N ALA A 11 -7.40 24.43 25.03
CA ALA A 11 -7.86 23.12 25.48
C ALA A 11 -8.47 22.30 24.33
N ILE A 12 -9.18 22.96 23.42
CA ILE A 12 -9.72 22.35 22.20
C ILE A 12 -8.57 21.90 21.30
N PHE A 13 -7.57 22.76 21.09
CA PHE A 13 -6.37 22.40 20.32
C PHE A 13 -5.64 21.18 20.88
N LEU A 14 -5.40 21.14 22.19
CA LEU A 14 -4.71 20.01 22.84
C LEU A 14 -5.50 18.71 22.67
N LEU A 15 -6.82 18.74 22.84
CA LEU A 15 -7.67 17.58 22.65
C LEU A 15 -7.60 17.06 21.21
N VAL A 16 -7.73 17.96 20.23
CA VAL A 16 -7.62 17.62 18.80
C VAL A 16 -6.23 17.07 18.47
N ALA A 17 -5.17 17.68 18.99
CA ALA A 17 -3.81 17.23 18.78
C ALA A 17 -3.57 15.81 19.30
N ILE A 18 -4.06 15.50 20.51
CA ILE A 18 -3.97 14.15 21.08
C ILE A 18 -4.68 13.12 20.19
N ILE A 19 -5.89 13.44 19.72
CA ILE A 19 -6.65 12.54 18.83
C ILE A 19 -5.91 12.34 17.50
N CYS A 20 -5.43 13.42 16.87
CA CYS A 20 -4.71 13.35 15.60
C CYS A 20 -3.41 12.57 15.72
N ILE A 21 -2.60 12.83 16.74
CA ILE A 21 -1.33 12.12 16.98
C ILE A 21 -1.61 10.65 17.30
N GLY A 22 -2.59 10.36 18.16
CA GLY A 22 -2.95 8.99 18.54
C GLY A 22 -3.42 8.17 17.34
N PHE A 23 -4.34 8.71 16.53
CA PHE A 23 -4.83 8.04 15.33
C PHE A 23 -3.73 7.84 14.30
N THR A 24 -2.93 8.87 14.05
CA THR A 24 -1.84 8.84 13.07
C THR A 24 -0.75 7.85 13.48
N GLY A 25 -0.40 7.82 14.77
CA GLY A 25 0.52 6.85 15.35
C GLY A 25 0.02 5.42 15.19
N TYR A 26 -1.26 5.16 15.48
CA TYR A 26 -1.87 3.85 15.26
C TYR A 26 -1.80 3.41 13.79
N THR A 27 -2.20 4.28 12.85
CA THR A 27 -2.15 3.95 11.42
C THR A 27 -0.72 3.69 10.96
N PHE A 28 0.24 4.48 11.44
CA PHE A 28 1.64 4.34 11.07
C PHE A 28 2.24 3.00 11.54
N VAL A 29 1.96 2.61 12.79
CA VAL A 29 2.39 1.31 13.32
C VAL A 29 1.79 0.17 12.50
N LYS A 30 0.51 0.26 12.13
CA LYS A 30 -0.14 -0.73 11.27
C LYS A 30 0.51 -0.82 9.89
N SER A 31 0.86 0.31 9.27
CA SER A 31 1.57 0.34 7.99
C SER A 31 2.93 -0.34 8.08
N ILE A 32 3.69 -0.09 9.16
CA ILE A 32 4.97 -0.77 9.42
C ILE A 32 4.78 -2.28 9.60
N GLN A 33 3.79 -2.70 10.38
CA GLN A 33 3.52 -4.13 10.60
C GLN A 33 3.20 -4.85 9.28
N THR A 34 2.40 -4.22 8.41
CA THR A 34 2.07 -4.73 7.08
C THR A 34 3.32 -4.91 6.22
N PHE A 35 4.20 -3.90 6.22
CA PHE A 35 5.47 -3.97 5.50
C PHE A 35 6.43 -5.03 6.06
N ARG A 36 6.50 -5.18 7.39
CA ARG A 36 7.30 -6.25 8.01
C ARG A 36 6.79 -7.64 7.60
N ARG A 37 5.47 -7.86 7.58
CA ARG A 37 4.88 -9.12 7.10
C ARG A 37 5.24 -9.38 5.64
N PHE A 38 5.16 -8.35 4.78
CA PHE A 38 5.59 -8.43 3.39
C PHE A 38 7.07 -8.85 3.28
N LEU A 39 7.97 -8.21 4.05
CA LEU A 39 9.40 -8.54 4.02
C LEU A 39 9.69 -9.96 4.50
N THR A 40 9.04 -10.42 5.56
CA THR A 40 9.21 -11.80 6.06
C THR A 40 8.76 -12.82 5.02
N GLN A 41 7.58 -12.61 4.41
CA GLN A 41 7.04 -13.49 3.36
C GLN A 41 7.89 -13.45 2.09
N SER A 42 8.39 -12.27 1.73
CA SER A 42 9.36 -12.11 0.65
C SER A 42 10.59 -12.95 0.93
N LYS A 43 11.28 -12.78 2.06
CA LYS A 43 12.47 -13.58 2.42
C LYS A 43 12.20 -15.10 2.38
N GLU A 44 11.06 -15.55 2.89
CA GLU A 44 10.67 -16.96 2.87
C GLU A 44 10.55 -17.49 1.43
N LEU A 45 9.96 -16.71 0.53
CA LEU A 45 9.84 -17.06 -0.89
C LEU A 45 11.18 -16.93 -1.63
N GLN A 46 12.07 -16.02 -1.20
CA GLN A 46 13.36 -15.72 -1.84
C GLN A 46 14.30 -16.93 -1.81
N SER A 47 14.16 -17.74 -0.76
CA SER A 47 14.86 -19.03 -0.62
C SER A 47 14.44 -20.09 -1.66
N LYS A 48 13.41 -19.84 -2.48
CA LYS A 48 12.78 -20.82 -3.40
C LYS A 48 12.64 -20.33 -4.85
N GLU A 49 13.48 -19.39 -5.29
CA GLU A 49 13.46 -18.73 -6.62
C GLU A 49 12.15 -17.97 -6.89
N TYR A 50 12.13 -16.64 -6.67
CA TYR A 50 10.97 -15.82 -7.02
C TYR A 50 11.21 -14.77 -8.10
N THR A 51 10.10 -14.50 -8.78
CA THR A 51 9.74 -13.30 -9.55
C THR A 51 9.26 -12.12 -8.66
N VAL A 52 9.86 -10.94 -8.59
CA VAL A 52 9.17 -9.72 -8.11
C VAL A 52 8.84 -8.83 -9.28
N VAL A 53 7.56 -8.64 -9.56
CA VAL A 53 7.11 -7.61 -10.49
C VAL A 53 6.67 -6.40 -9.70
N ASN A 54 7.50 -5.36 -9.77
CA ASN A 54 7.29 -4.11 -9.06
C ASN A 54 6.46 -3.16 -9.93
N ASN A 55 5.23 -2.89 -9.50
CA ASN A 55 4.33 -1.91 -10.12
C ASN A 55 4.07 -0.71 -9.19
N SER A 56 4.95 -0.52 -8.20
CA SER A 56 4.71 0.35 -7.04
C SER A 56 5.71 1.50 -6.92
N THR A 57 6.91 1.40 -7.51
CA THR A 57 8.03 2.36 -7.32
C THR A 57 7.64 3.81 -7.52
N ALA A 58 6.93 4.15 -8.61
CA ALA A 58 6.52 5.52 -8.89
C ALA A 58 5.54 6.05 -7.83
N SER A 59 4.57 5.24 -7.40
CA SER A 59 3.60 5.64 -6.38
C SER A 59 4.24 5.75 -4.98
N VAL A 60 5.22 4.90 -4.67
CA VAL A 60 6.03 5.00 -3.45
C VAL A 60 6.84 6.29 -3.46
N LEU A 61 7.53 6.60 -4.56
CA LEU A 61 8.31 7.83 -4.71
C LEU A 61 7.44 9.09 -4.57
N ILE A 62 6.26 9.11 -5.18
CA ILE A 62 5.31 10.22 -5.04
C ILE A 62 4.89 10.41 -3.58
N SER A 63 4.63 9.31 -2.86
CA SER A 63 4.22 9.38 -1.45
C SER A 63 5.37 9.89 -0.56
N ILE A 64 6.60 9.44 -0.81
CA ILE A 64 7.79 9.95 -0.11
C ILE A 64 8.02 11.43 -0.44
N ALA A 65 7.90 11.82 -1.71
CA ALA A 65 8.05 13.21 -2.13
C ALA A 65 6.99 14.12 -1.46
N ALA A 66 5.73 13.67 -1.38
CA ALA A 66 4.68 14.38 -0.67
C ALA A 66 4.99 14.55 0.83
N ALA A 67 5.54 13.51 1.48
CA ALA A 67 5.98 13.60 2.87
C ALA A 67 7.09 14.65 3.06
N VAL A 68 8.09 14.66 2.16
CA VAL A 68 9.18 15.66 2.17
C VAL A 68 8.63 17.07 1.97
N VAL A 69 7.71 17.26 1.03
CA VAL A 69 7.05 18.56 0.80
C VAL A 69 6.34 19.03 2.08
N CYS A 70 5.66 18.16 2.80
CA CYS A 70 5.02 18.52 4.08
C CYS A 70 6.05 19.00 5.12
N VAL A 71 7.21 18.33 5.22
CA VAL A 71 8.29 18.76 6.12
C VAL A 71 8.86 20.12 5.72
N VAL A 72 9.08 20.34 4.42
CA VAL A 72 9.57 21.63 3.89
C VAL A 72 8.56 22.74 4.18
N LEU A 73 7.26 22.51 3.94
CA LEU A 73 6.21 23.48 4.25
C LEU A 73 6.13 23.79 5.75
N GLY A 74 6.27 22.77 6.61
CA GLY A 74 6.37 22.97 8.06
C GLY A 74 7.56 23.84 8.44
N TYR A 75 8.73 23.59 7.86
CA TYR A 75 9.93 24.40 8.10
C TYR A 75 9.77 25.84 7.59
N MET A 76 9.28 26.05 6.37
CA MET A 76 9.05 27.39 5.80
C MET A 76 8.05 28.19 6.65
N THR A 77 7.02 27.52 7.15
CA THR A 77 6.01 28.13 8.04
C THR A 77 6.62 28.52 9.38
N TYR A 78 7.45 27.66 9.98
CA TYR A 78 8.18 27.96 11.21
C TYR A 78 9.21 29.09 11.04
N ALA A 79 9.91 29.12 9.91
CA ALA A 79 10.90 30.14 9.58
C ALA A 79 10.30 31.50 9.18
N GLY A 80 8.98 31.65 9.23
CA GLY A 80 8.28 32.91 8.91
C GLY A 80 8.25 33.26 7.42
N GLN A 81 8.54 32.31 6.53
CA GLN A 81 8.49 32.52 5.08
C GLN A 81 7.07 32.47 4.52
N MET A 82 6.10 31.98 5.31
CA MET A 82 4.68 31.94 4.97
C MET A 82 3.90 32.93 5.84
N PRO A 83 2.96 33.71 5.27
CA PRO A 83 2.12 34.62 6.05
C PRO A 83 1.07 33.83 6.84
N VAL A 84 1.44 33.36 8.02
CA VAL A 84 0.56 32.66 8.96
C VAL A 84 0.49 33.46 10.24
N ALA A 85 -0.72 33.70 10.73
CA ALA A 85 -0.93 34.40 11.99
C ALA A 85 -0.37 33.59 13.17
N ALA A 86 0.20 34.26 14.18
CA ALA A 86 0.92 33.61 15.27
C ALA A 86 0.04 32.66 16.11
N ASP A 87 -1.26 32.94 16.18
CA ASP A 87 -2.28 32.11 16.81
C ASP A 87 -2.59 30.83 16.02
N GLN A 88 -2.43 30.85 14.71
CA GLN A 88 -2.69 29.72 13.81
C GLN A 88 -1.46 28.84 13.56
N LEU A 89 -0.25 29.37 13.79
CA LEU A 89 1.01 28.68 13.63
C LEU A 89 1.04 27.24 14.20
N PRO A 90 0.61 26.96 15.45
CA PRO A 90 0.67 25.61 16.00
C PRO A 90 -0.23 24.60 15.26
N TYR A 91 -1.35 25.05 14.68
CA TYR A 91 -2.27 24.20 13.93
C TYR A 91 -1.67 23.76 12.60
N TYR A 92 -1.03 24.69 11.88
CA TYR A 92 -0.36 24.39 10.61
C TYR A 92 0.82 23.44 10.81
N LEU A 93 1.66 23.67 11.82
CA LEU A 93 2.79 22.80 12.12
C LEU A 93 2.35 21.38 12.47
N LEU A 94 1.30 21.25 13.29
CA LEU A 94 0.72 19.95 13.61
C LEU A 94 0.16 19.25 12.37
N ALA A 95 -0.56 19.97 11.51
CA ALA A 95 -1.13 19.42 10.28
C ALA A 95 -0.04 18.91 9.33
N TYR A 96 1.02 19.71 9.10
CA TYR A 96 2.15 19.29 8.25
C TYR A 96 2.88 18.07 8.81
N LEU A 97 3.06 18.00 10.13
CA LEU A 97 3.68 16.84 10.78
C LEU A 97 2.82 15.58 10.61
N VAL A 98 1.52 15.68 10.88
CA VAL A 98 0.58 14.56 10.71
C VAL A 98 0.55 14.08 9.27
N LEU A 99 0.44 15.00 8.31
CA LEU A 99 0.45 14.65 6.88
C LEU A 99 1.76 13.99 6.45
N ALA A 100 2.91 14.48 6.92
CA ALA A 100 4.20 13.88 6.63
C ALA A 100 4.25 12.42 7.11
N ILE A 101 3.80 12.14 8.33
CA ILE A 101 3.76 10.78 8.89
C ILE A 101 2.77 9.90 8.11
N VAL A 102 1.60 10.42 7.73
CA VAL A 102 0.61 9.68 6.94
C VAL A 102 1.16 9.31 5.56
N PHE A 103 1.74 10.27 4.82
CA PHE A 103 2.31 10.00 3.51
C PHE A 103 3.49 9.03 3.58
N PHE A 104 4.32 9.14 4.62
CA PHE A 104 5.41 8.20 4.86
C PHE A 104 4.87 6.80 5.20
N GLY A 105 3.86 6.68 6.06
CA GLY A 105 3.16 5.42 6.35
C GLY A 105 2.55 4.78 5.10
N GLN A 106 1.88 5.58 4.27
CA GLN A 106 1.28 5.15 3.02
C GLN A 106 2.32 4.58 2.04
N SER A 107 3.57 5.08 2.06
CA SER A 107 4.64 4.54 1.22
C SER A 107 4.91 3.06 1.51
N PHE A 108 4.87 2.65 2.79
CA PHE A 108 5.02 1.26 3.21
C PHE A 108 3.85 0.38 2.75
N GLU A 109 2.62 0.88 2.84
CA GLU A 109 1.43 0.14 2.40
C GLU A 109 1.38 -0.03 0.88
N ILE A 110 1.71 1.02 0.13
CA ILE A 110 1.79 0.94 -1.33
C ILE A 110 2.82 -0.11 -1.73
N TYR A 111 3.98 -0.11 -1.09
CA TYR A 111 5.02 -1.10 -1.37
C TYR A 111 4.56 -2.52 -1.03
N ALA A 112 3.90 -2.73 0.12
CA ALA A 112 3.45 -4.05 0.54
C ALA A 112 2.31 -4.61 -0.35
N HIS A 113 1.34 -3.78 -0.75
CA HIS A 113 0.13 -4.24 -1.44
C HIS A 113 0.21 -4.22 -2.97
N ARG A 114 1.13 -3.45 -3.57
CA ARG A 114 1.26 -3.36 -5.03
C ARG A 114 2.37 -4.24 -5.63
N ASN A 115 3.02 -5.05 -4.80
CA ASN A 115 3.99 -6.04 -5.23
C ASN A 115 3.36 -7.44 -5.19
N ILE A 116 3.55 -8.23 -6.24
CA ILE A 116 3.22 -9.67 -6.24
C ILE A 116 4.52 -10.45 -6.04
N LEU A 117 4.47 -11.43 -5.13
CA LEU A 117 5.55 -12.40 -4.96
C LEU A 117 5.13 -13.70 -5.64
N PHE A 118 5.87 -14.12 -6.66
CA PHE A 118 5.55 -15.34 -7.41
C PHE A 118 6.36 -16.55 -6.93
N ALA A 119 5.70 -17.68 -6.73
CA ALA A 119 6.30 -18.99 -6.50
C ALA A 119 5.88 -19.99 -7.59
N ASN A 120 6.45 -21.20 -7.51
CA ASN A 120 6.29 -22.26 -8.53
C ASN A 120 4.83 -22.69 -8.78
N ASP A 121 3.98 -22.74 -7.76
CA ASP A 121 2.59 -23.21 -7.84
C ASP A 121 1.55 -22.20 -7.35
N ARG A 122 2.01 -21.08 -6.79
CA ARG A 122 1.21 -20.05 -6.13
C ARG A 122 1.86 -18.68 -6.24
N PHE A 123 1.10 -17.63 -6.00
CA PHE A 123 1.60 -16.27 -5.85
C PHE A 123 0.97 -15.62 -4.62
N TRP A 124 1.70 -14.73 -3.97
CA TRP A 124 1.24 -13.97 -2.83
C TRP A 124 0.89 -12.55 -3.28
N TYR A 125 -0.32 -12.12 -2.97
CA TYR A 125 -0.85 -10.81 -3.29
C TYR A 125 -1.82 -10.36 -2.21
N ASN A 126 -1.69 -9.10 -1.77
CA ASN A 126 -2.61 -8.49 -0.81
C ASN A 126 -2.87 -9.36 0.43
N GLU A 127 -1.78 -9.78 1.11
CA GLU A 127 -1.80 -10.62 2.32
C GLU A 127 -2.34 -12.05 2.16
N LYS A 128 -2.64 -12.51 0.94
CA LYS A 128 -3.15 -13.87 0.67
C LYS A 128 -2.30 -14.62 -0.36
N PHE A 129 -2.26 -15.94 -0.20
CA PHE A 129 -1.70 -16.86 -1.20
C PHE A 129 -2.79 -17.35 -2.16
N TYR A 130 -2.55 -17.18 -3.46
CA TYR A 130 -3.40 -17.66 -4.53
C TYR A 130 -2.67 -18.76 -5.31
N ARG A 131 -3.31 -19.91 -5.51
CA ARG A 131 -2.75 -21.02 -6.30
C ARG A 131 -3.16 -20.90 -7.76
N TYR A 132 -2.25 -21.16 -8.70
CA TYR A 132 -2.56 -21.10 -10.14
C TYR A 132 -3.68 -22.06 -10.53
N ARG A 133 -3.80 -23.22 -9.87
CA ARG A 133 -4.88 -24.19 -10.11
C ARG A 133 -6.28 -23.60 -9.87
N MET A 134 -6.40 -22.59 -9.02
CA MET A 134 -7.69 -22.01 -8.67
C MET A 134 -8.11 -20.90 -9.63
N ILE A 135 -7.28 -20.48 -10.58
CA ILE A 135 -7.66 -19.45 -11.54
C ILE A 135 -8.72 -20.02 -12.50
N SER A 136 -9.88 -19.37 -12.57
CA SER A 136 -11.00 -19.75 -13.43
C SER A 136 -11.06 -18.91 -14.71
N GLY A 137 -10.57 -17.67 -14.68
CA GLY A 137 -10.50 -16.82 -15.87
C GLY A 137 -10.03 -15.39 -15.59
N TYR A 138 -9.86 -14.63 -16.67
CA TYR A 138 -9.45 -13.23 -16.64
C TYR A 138 -10.53 -12.36 -17.30
N GLU A 139 -10.98 -11.31 -16.60
CA GLU A 139 -11.93 -10.33 -17.11
C GLU A 139 -11.28 -8.96 -17.20
N VAL A 140 -11.13 -8.44 -18.42
CA VAL A 140 -10.61 -7.10 -18.63
C VAL A 140 -11.73 -6.10 -18.35
N LYS A 141 -11.56 -5.25 -17.33
CA LYS A 141 -12.51 -4.14 -17.12
C LYS A 141 -12.35 -3.14 -18.26
N ARG A 142 -13.47 -2.72 -18.83
CA ARG A 142 -13.59 -1.70 -19.89
C ARG A 142 -13.38 -0.26 -19.37
N ASN A 143 -12.52 -0.07 -18.37
CA ASN A 143 -12.26 1.21 -17.71
C ASN A 143 -10.93 1.84 -18.16
N PRO A 144 -10.75 3.16 -18.03
CA PRO A 144 -9.55 3.87 -18.48
C PRO A 144 -8.25 3.37 -17.83
N THR A 145 -8.34 2.80 -16.63
CA THR A 145 -7.19 2.21 -15.91
C THR A 145 -6.81 0.81 -16.40
N ARG A 146 -7.58 0.19 -17.31
CA ARG A 146 -7.36 -1.15 -17.89
C ARG A 146 -7.00 -2.21 -16.83
N ALA A 147 -7.68 -2.17 -15.69
CA ALA A 147 -7.50 -3.18 -14.65
C ALA A 147 -8.11 -4.52 -15.10
N VAL A 148 -7.45 -5.63 -14.76
CA VAL A 148 -7.90 -6.98 -15.10
C VAL A 148 -8.32 -7.66 -13.80
N LYS A 149 -9.55 -8.19 -13.78
CA LYS A 149 -10.03 -9.05 -12.72
C LYS A 149 -9.56 -10.48 -12.99
N VAL A 150 -8.86 -11.08 -12.03
CA VAL A 150 -8.59 -12.53 -12.04
C VAL A 150 -9.65 -13.19 -11.18
N LYS A 151 -10.44 -14.07 -11.78
CA LYS A 151 -11.47 -14.86 -11.09
C LYS A 151 -10.86 -16.16 -10.62
N PHE A 152 -11.24 -16.57 -9.43
CA PHE A 152 -10.87 -17.85 -8.87
C PHE A 152 -12.09 -18.78 -8.75
N ALA A 153 -11.83 -20.09 -8.69
CA ALA A 153 -12.84 -21.13 -8.58
C ALA A 153 -13.65 -21.08 -7.27
N ASN A 154 -13.15 -20.37 -6.26
CA ASN A 154 -13.81 -20.13 -4.98
C ASN A 154 -14.68 -18.85 -4.98
N ASN A 155 -15.00 -18.29 -6.15
CA ASN A 155 -15.67 -16.99 -6.32
C ASN A 155 -14.91 -15.78 -5.74
N GLU A 156 -13.64 -15.92 -5.33
CA GLU A 156 -12.80 -14.75 -5.04
C GLU A 156 -12.41 -14.05 -6.34
N GLU A 157 -12.32 -12.73 -6.28
CA GLU A 157 -11.87 -11.89 -7.38
C GLU A 157 -10.75 -10.97 -6.91
N ILE A 158 -9.63 -10.95 -7.62
CA ILE A 158 -8.58 -9.93 -7.42
C ILE A 158 -8.53 -8.99 -8.60
N THR A 159 -8.38 -7.70 -8.32
CA THR A 159 -8.19 -6.69 -9.37
C THR A 159 -6.70 -6.37 -9.48
N LEU A 160 -6.10 -6.73 -10.60
CA LEU A 160 -4.69 -6.47 -10.90
C LEU A 160 -4.56 -5.41 -11.98
N SER A 161 -3.41 -4.74 -12.04
CA SER A 161 -3.07 -3.93 -13.21
C SER A 161 -2.83 -4.85 -14.42
N ARG A 162 -3.02 -4.34 -15.64
CA ARG A 162 -2.79 -5.12 -16.86
C ARG A 162 -1.42 -5.79 -16.90
N LYS A 163 -0.36 -5.07 -16.52
CA LYS A 163 1.02 -5.60 -16.48
C LYS A 163 1.12 -6.79 -15.52
N MET A 164 0.54 -6.66 -14.32
CA MET A 164 0.56 -7.70 -13.30
C MET A 164 -0.27 -8.92 -13.71
N ALA A 165 -1.44 -8.70 -14.33
CA ALA A 165 -2.29 -9.78 -14.81
C ALA A 165 -1.64 -10.59 -15.95
N LEU A 166 -0.96 -9.91 -16.89
CA LEU A 166 -0.21 -10.58 -17.96
C LEU A 166 0.92 -11.46 -17.40
N GLU A 167 1.62 -11.00 -16.36
CA GLU A 167 2.65 -11.81 -15.71
C GLU A 167 2.05 -13.05 -15.02
N VAL A 168 0.92 -12.88 -14.32
CA VAL A 168 0.20 -13.99 -13.68
C VAL A 168 -0.22 -15.03 -14.74
N GLU A 169 -0.77 -14.57 -15.86
CA GLU A 169 -1.20 -15.43 -16.97
C GLU A 169 -0.02 -16.20 -17.58
N HIS A 170 1.10 -15.52 -17.87
CA HIS A 170 2.30 -16.15 -18.40
C HIS A 170 2.82 -17.28 -17.48
N ARG A 171 2.86 -17.03 -16.17
CA ARG A 171 3.31 -18.03 -15.18
C ARG A 171 2.31 -19.16 -14.98
N GLU A 172 1.01 -18.88 -15.04
CA GLU A 172 -0.02 -19.91 -15.01
C GLU A 172 0.12 -20.86 -16.19
N GLN A 173 0.35 -20.33 -17.40
CA GLN A 173 0.57 -21.13 -18.61
C GLN A 173 1.85 -21.97 -18.50
N ALA A 174 2.96 -21.38 -18.03
CA ALA A 174 4.21 -22.10 -17.77
C ALA A 174 4.02 -23.26 -16.77
N TRP A 175 3.27 -23.03 -15.68
CA TRP A 175 2.93 -24.07 -14.70
C TRP A 175 2.08 -25.19 -15.32
N LYS A 176 1.07 -24.85 -16.14
CA LYS A 176 0.25 -25.84 -16.87
C LYS A 176 1.10 -26.68 -17.81
N ALA A 177 2.04 -26.07 -18.54
CA ALA A 177 2.96 -26.75 -19.44
C ALA A 177 3.89 -27.71 -18.69
N ALA A 178 4.53 -27.25 -17.61
CA ALA A 178 5.39 -28.08 -16.77
C ALA A 178 4.64 -29.28 -16.15
N LYS A 179 3.38 -29.06 -15.73
CA LYS A 179 2.51 -30.13 -15.22
C LYS A 179 2.17 -31.16 -16.28
N LYS A 180 1.91 -30.74 -17.53
CA LYS A 180 1.68 -31.65 -18.66
C LYS A 180 2.94 -32.47 -18.98
N ALA A 181 4.12 -31.83 -19.05
CA ALA A 181 5.39 -32.50 -19.30
C ALA A 181 5.74 -33.54 -18.23
N ARG A 182 5.50 -33.24 -16.94
CA ARG A 182 5.68 -34.20 -15.85
C ARG A 182 4.74 -35.41 -15.94
N LYS A 183 3.51 -35.21 -16.41
CA LYS A 183 2.57 -36.32 -16.64
C LYS A 183 2.98 -37.17 -17.84
N ALA A 184 3.49 -36.55 -18.91
CA ALA A 184 3.98 -37.26 -20.09
C ALA A 184 5.20 -38.15 -19.76
N LYS A 185 6.12 -37.68 -18.91
CA LYS A 185 7.28 -38.48 -18.44
C LYS A 185 6.94 -39.63 -17.48
N ARG A 186 5.73 -39.64 -16.91
CA ARG A 186 5.26 -40.69 -15.97
C ARG A 186 4.41 -41.76 -16.66
N LYS A 187 4.04 -41.54 -17.92
CA LYS A 187 3.42 -42.54 -18.79
C LYS A 187 4.50 -43.20 -19.62
#